data_AF-G4HKB8-F1
#
_entry.id   AF-G4HKB8-F1
#
_cell.length_a   1.000
_cell.length_b   1.000
_cell.length_c   1.000
_cell.angle_alpha   90.00
_cell.angle_beta   90.00
_cell.angle_gamma   90.00
#
_symmetry.space_group_name_H-M   'P 1'
#
loop_
_entity.id
_entity.type
_entity.pdbx_description
1 polymer ?
#
loop_
_entity_poly.entity_id
_entity_poly.type
_entity_poly.pdbx_seq_one_letter_code
_entity_poly.pdbx_strand_id
1 'polypeptide(L)'
;MAQHDIGFYNHTYDMHRYGDTDGKGRKKPVTTRNLYLPDEKRIETEDEYKQRVKDDLIRAEARLKEELGNTRSAVALPYGAYNDKLLAVLDSIGVEASFMVKEGRNGSGDRNGFRINGGRSDQSPEAVIAKLKGQDPTKRKLVTGEGAKLKIDGEAVQFSKMLTGVATEDILVPLREICKKYEIKVDWNHKKKRAVMTTSQAADAGGIE
;
A
#
# COMPACT_ATOMS: atom_id res chain seq x y z
N MET A 1 21.86 19.52 2.04
CA MET A 1 20.90 18.58 1.41
C MET A 1 20.54 18.97 -0.03
N ALA A 2 20.31 20.25 -0.37
CA ALA A 2 20.20 20.68 -1.78
C ALA A 2 21.48 20.40 -2.62
N GLN A 3 22.59 20.12 -1.96
CA GLN A 3 23.90 19.79 -2.55
C GLN A 3 24.04 18.35 -3.09
N HIS A 4 22.99 17.51 -3.01
CA HIS A 4 23.05 16.08 -3.34
C HIS A 4 22.01 15.61 -4.39
N ASP A 5 21.58 16.48 -5.30
CA ASP A 5 20.57 16.15 -6.34
C ASP A 5 19.23 15.61 -5.80
N ILE A 6 18.88 15.95 -4.55
CA ILE A 6 17.61 15.62 -3.92
C ILE A 6 16.66 16.83 -4.02
N GLY A 7 15.50 16.63 -4.64
CA GLY A 7 14.44 17.62 -4.73
C GLY A 7 13.53 17.61 -3.51
N PHE A 8 13.14 18.80 -3.03
CA PHE A 8 12.18 18.99 -1.94
C PHE A 8 10.89 19.55 -2.51
N TYR A 9 9.77 18.90 -2.22
CA TYR A 9 8.48 19.23 -2.82
C TYR A 9 7.36 19.23 -1.78
N ASN A 10 6.21 19.76 -2.20
CA ASN A 10 5.10 20.07 -1.34
C ASN A 10 4.46 18.78 -0.78
N HIS A 11 4.16 18.77 0.51
CA HIS A 11 3.35 17.74 1.16
C HIS A 11 2.22 18.35 1.99
N THR A 12 1.70 19.49 1.52
CA THR A 12 0.84 20.46 2.22
C THR A 12 1.56 21.22 3.33
N TYR A 13 0.98 22.33 3.79
CA TYR A 13 1.52 23.14 4.89
C TYR A 13 1.07 22.58 6.26
N ASP A 14 -0.24 22.35 6.45
CA ASP A 14 -0.83 21.79 7.68
C ASP A 14 -1.93 20.75 7.40
N MET A 15 -2.05 20.25 6.16
CA MET A 15 -3.12 19.33 5.79
C MET A 15 -2.78 17.84 5.90
N HIS A 16 -1.63 17.47 6.49
CA HIS A 16 -1.29 16.07 6.79
C HIS A 16 -1.99 15.55 8.06
N ARG A 17 -3.32 15.64 8.07
CA ARG A 17 -4.16 15.23 9.21
C ARG A 17 -5.56 14.83 8.78
N TYR A 18 -6.29 14.25 9.72
CA TYR A 18 -7.70 13.96 9.61
C TYR A 18 -8.53 15.04 10.32
N GLY A 19 -9.64 15.46 9.71
CA GLY A 19 -10.59 16.41 10.30
C GLY A 19 -12.00 15.85 10.31
N ASP A 20 -12.84 16.41 11.16
CA ASP A 20 -14.24 16.02 11.29
C ASP A 20 -15.02 16.43 10.03
N THR A 21 -15.84 15.50 9.53
CA THR A 21 -16.67 15.68 8.32
C THR A 21 -18.16 15.70 8.66
N ASP A 22 -18.49 15.53 9.94
CA ASP A 22 -19.82 15.71 10.49
C ASP A 22 -19.75 15.98 12.01
N GLY A 23 -20.89 16.36 12.59
CA GLY A 23 -21.03 16.51 14.05
C GLY A 23 -21.05 15.21 14.84
N LYS A 24 -20.75 14.05 14.23
CA LYS A 24 -20.76 12.73 14.89
C LYS A 24 -19.34 12.14 15.02
N GLY A 25 -18.31 12.92 14.70
CA GLY A 25 -16.91 12.50 14.82
C GLY A 25 -16.41 11.62 13.66
N ARG A 26 -17.09 11.60 12.51
CA ARG A 26 -16.54 10.94 11.32
C ARG A 26 -15.36 11.74 10.78
N LYS A 27 -14.19 11.12 10.76
CA LYS A 27 -12.93 11.76 10.33
C LYS A 27 -12.47 11.31 8.94
N LYS A 28 -11.97 12.25 8.13
CA LYS A 28 -11.37 12.01 6.81
C LYS A 28 -10.19 12.95 6.56
N PRO A 29 -9.30 12.66 5.58
CA PRO A 29 -8.20 13.54 5.22
C PRO A 29 -8.71 14.93 4.84
N VAL A 30 -8.16 15.96 5.47
CA VAL A 30 -8.65 17.36 5.34
C VAL A 30 -8.47 17.94 3.93
N THR A 31 -7.57 17.35 3.14
CA THR A 31 -7.33 17.72 1.73
C THR A 31 -8.52 17.38 0.82
N THR A 32 -9.36 16.41 1.18
CA THR A 32 -10.36 15.82 0.26
C THR A 32 -11.81 16.01 0.68
N ARG A 33 -12.07 16.69 1.81
CA ARG A 33 -13.42 16.83 2.37
C ARG A 33 -13.64 18.24 2.92
N ASN A 34 -14.87 18.70 2.75
CA ASN A 34 -15.45 19.77 3.52
C ASN A 34 -15.48 19.35 4.99
N LEU A 35 -15.04 20.25 5.87
CA LEU A 35 -14.95 19.97 7.30
C LEU A 35 -16.22 20.42 8.01
N TYR A 36 -16.52 19.75 9.12
CA TYR A 36 -17.49 20.26 10.07
C TYR A 36 -16.85 21.37 10.90
N LEU A 37 -17.52 22.51 10.96
CA LEU A 37 -17.15 23.68 11.74
C LEU A 37 -17.94 23.61 13.06
N PRO A 38 -17.33 23.20 14.18
CA PRO A 38 -18.06 22.94 15.43
C PRO A 38 -18.71 24.20 16.00
N ASP A 39 -18.02 25.33 15.89
CA ASP A 39 -18.47 26.63 16.41
C ASP A 39 -19.72 27.13 15.68
N GLU A 40 -19.81 26.84 14.39
CA GLU A 40 -20.93 27.24 13.52
C GLU A 40 -21.97 26.12 13.34
N LYS A 41 -21.71 24.94 13.91
CA LYS A 41 -22.54 23.73 13.82
C LYS A 41 -22.95 23.34 12.39
N ARG A 42 -22.10 23.61 11.41
CA ARG A 42 -22.36 23.35 9.98
C ARG A 42 -21.16 22.74 9.28
N ILE A 43 -21.34 22.33 8.04
CA ILE A 43 -20.25 21.90 7.16
C ILE A 43 -19.72 23.12 6.39
N GLU A 44 -18.41 23.15 6.12
CA GLU A 44 -17.78 24.08 5.19
C GLU A 44 -18.53 24.06 3.86
N THR A 45 -18.80 25.25 3.34
CA THR A 45 -19.27 25.42 1.97
C THR A 45 -18.18 24.97 0.99
N GLU A 46 -18.58 24.79 -0.27
CA GLU A 46 -17.64 24.43 -1.33
C GLU A 46 -16.55 25.49 -1.56
N ASP A 47 -16.90 26.76 -1.40
CA ASP A 47 -15.95 27.85 -1.62
C ASP A 47 -14.99 28.01 -0.44
N GLU A 48 -15.46 27.80 0.80
CA GLU A 48 -14.59 27.71 1.98
C GLU A 48 -13.59 26.55 1.86
N TYR A 49 -14.05 25.37 1.43
CA TYR A 49 -13.18 24.22 1.16
C TYR A 49 -12.10 24.58 0.13
N LYS A 50 -12.49 25.13 -1.03
CA LYS A 50 -11.55 25.49 -2.10
C LYS A 50 -10.53 26.51 -1.61
N GLN A 51 -10.99 27.54 -0.91
CA GLN A 51 -10.12 28.60 -0.40
C GLN A 51 -9.12 28.06 0.63
N ARG A 52 -9.59 27.30 1.63
CA ARG A 52 -8.74 26.66 2.64
C ARG A 52 -7.66 25.78 2.02
N VAL A 53 -8.05 24.92 1.08
CA VAL A 53 -7.11 24.00 0.43
C VAL A 53 -6.11 24.75 -0.44
N LYS A 54 -6.58 25.75 -1.20
CA LYS A 54 -5.73 26.58 -2.05
C LYS A 54 -4.70 27.37 -1.25
N ASP A 55 -5.12 28.01 -0.16
CA ASP A 55 -4.25 28.83 0.67
C ASP A 55 -3.15 28.02 1.35
N ASP A 56 -3.48 26.83 1.85
CA ASP A 56 -2.49 25.92 2.44
C ASP A 56 -1.43 25.49 1.40
N LEU A 57 -1.88 25.10 0.19
CA LEU A 57 -0.99 24.67 -0.88
C LEU A 57 -0.09 25.81 -1.38
N ILE A 58 -0.66 27.01 -1.58
CA ILE A 58 0.10 28.21 -1.99
C ILE A 58 1.13 28.57 -0.91
N ARG A 59 0.75 28.48 0.36
CA ARG A 59 1.68 28.77 1.46
C ARG A 59 2.86 27.82 1.47
N ALA A 60 2.62 26.51 1.30
CA ALA A 60 3.71 25.53 1.18
C ALA A 60 4.61 25.80 -0.05
N GLU A 61 4.02 26.10 -1.21
CA GLU A 61 4.79 26.46 -2.42
C GLU A 61 5.64 27.71 -2.22
N ALA A 62 5.09 28.75 -1.58
CA ALA A 62 5.80 29.98 -1.30
C ALA A 62 7.04 29.73 -0.43
N ARG A 63 6.91 28.92 0.62
CA ARG A 63 8.05 28.55 1.48
C ARG A 63 9.11 27.76 0.72
N LEU A 64 8.72 26.78 -0.10
CA LEU A 64 9.67 26.01 -0.90
C LEU A 64 10.43 26.88 -1.91
N LYS A 65 9.76 27.85 -2.53
CA LYS A 65 10.39 28.79 -3.47
C LYS A 65 11.33 29.77 -2.77
N GLU A 66 10.90 30.33 -1.64
CA GLU A 66 11.66 31.29 -0.86
C GLU A 66 12.90 30.67 -0.22
N GLU A 67 12.76 29.48 0.38
CA GLU A 67 13.82 28.87 1.19
C GLU A 67 14.76 27.99 0.36
N LEU A 68 14.25 27.33 -0.69
CA LEU A 68 15.01 26.32 -1.44
C LEU A 68 15.23 26.68 -2.91
N GLY A 69 14.67 27.81 -3.37
CA GLY A 69 14.82 28.26 -4.76
C GLY A 69 14.15 27.35 -5.78
N ASN A 70 13.10 26.61 -5.37
CA ASN A 70 12.38 25.70 -6.27
C ASN A 70 11.86 26.42 -7.51
N THR A 71 12.17 25.89 -8.69
CA THR A 71 11.67 26.41 -9.98
C THR A 71 10.51 25.60 -10.55
N ARG A 72 10.23 24.43 -9.97
CA ARG A 72 9.19 23.49 -10.38
C ARG A 72 8.25 23.24 -9.20
N SER A 73 6.97 23.08 -9.49
CA SER A 73 5.93 22.84 -8.48
C SER A 73 5.40 21.41 -8.59
N ALA A 74 5.57 20.63 -7.53
CA ALA A 74 5.03 19.27 -7.43
C ALA A 74 4.54 19.00 -6.01
N VAL A 75 3.51 18.14 -5.88
CA VAL A 75 2.90 17.82 -4.59
C VAL A 75 2.79 16.31 -4.37
N ALA A 76 3.28 15.81 -3.25
CA ALA A 76 2.86 14.51 -2.73
C ALA A 76 1.59 14.72 -1.90
N LEU A 77 0.51 14.01 -2.18
CA LEU A 77 -0.73 14.19 -1.44
C LEU A 77 -0.70 13.37 -0.13
N PRO A 78 -1.03 13.97 1.04
CA PRO A 78 -1.17 13.25 2.30
C PRO A 78 -2.06 12.01 2.16
N TYR A 79 -1.56 10.88 2.67
CA TYR A 79 -2.22 9.56 2.56
C TYR A 79 -2.52 9.12 1.11
N GLY A 80 -2.00 9.83 0.10
CA GLY A 80 -2.38 9.72 -1.30
C GLY A 80 -3.86 9.97 -1.57
N ALA A 81 -4.54 10.72 -0.69
CA ALA A 81 -5.95 11.04 -0.81
C ALA A 81 -6.16 12.20 -1.79
N TYR A 82 -7.04 12.00 -2.78
CA TYR A 82 -7.39 13.02 -3.77
C TYR A 82 -8.88 12.94 -4.17
N ASN A 83 -9.36 14.01 -4.80
CA ASN A 83 -10.65 14.11 -5.46
C ASN A 83 -10.55 15.13 -6.62
N ASP A 84 -11.56 15.22 -7.47
CA ASP A 84 -11.53 16.11 -8.64
C ASP A 84 -11.43 17.60 -8.26
N LYS A 85 -12.01 18.00 -7.12
CA LYS A 85 -11.95 19.39 -6.64
C LYS A 85 -10.53 19.80 -6.25
N LEU A 86 -9.81 18.93 -5.55
CA LEU A 86 -8.41 19.12 -5.18
C LEU A 86 -7.53 19.18 -6.42
N LEU A 87 -7.75 18.29 -7.39
CA LEU A 87 -7.01 18.32 -8.66
C LEU A 87 -7.24 19.65 -9.40
N ALA A 88 -8.47 20.15 -9.46
CA ALA A 88 -8.77 21.46 -10.04
C ALA A 88 -8.08 22.63 -9.29
N VAL A 89 -7.96 22.54 -7.96
CA VAL A 89 -7.19 23.53 -7.18
C VAL A 89 -5.72 23.48 -7.56
N LEU A 90 -5.12 22.29 -7.64
CA LEU A 90 -3.70 22.11 -8.04
C LEU A 90 -3.44 22.69 -9.44
N ASP A 91 -4.34 22.44 -10.38
CA ASP A 91 -4.29 23.03 -11.72
C ASP A 91 -4.34 24.55 -11.68
N SER A 92 -5.24 25.12 -10.87
CA SER A 92 -5.42 26.58 -10.76
C SER A 92 -4.21 27.33 -10.18
N ILE A 93 -3.32 26.62 -9.48
CA ILE A 93 -2.11 27.20 -8.86
C ILE A 93 -0.83 26.80 -9.60
N GLY A 94 -0.95 26.11 -10.74
CA GLY A 94 0.21 25.77 -11.59
C GLY A 94 1.07 24.63 -11.06
N VAL A 95 0.52 23.70 -10.27
CA VAL A 95 1.24 22.48 -9.87
C VAL A 95 1.36 21.56 -11.09
N GLU A 96 2.60 21.23 -11.46
CA GLU A 96 2.89 20.46 -12.67
C GLU A 96 2.61 18.97 -12.50
N ALA A 97 2.93 18.43 -11.32
CA ALA A 97 2.77 17.02 -10.99
C ALA A 97 2.26 16.82 -9.56
N SER A 98 1.35 15.86 -9.39
CA SER A 98 0.90 15.36 -8.09
C SER A 98 1.25 13.88 -7.92
N PHE A 99 1.45 13.42 -6.69
CA PHE A 99 1.77 12.03 -6.39
C PHE A 99 0.78 11.44 -5.39
N MET A 100 0.26 10.26 -5.71
CA MET A 100 -0.69 9.50 -4.88
C MET A 100 -0.08 8.17 -4.41
N VAL A 101 -0.75 7.43 -3.53
CA VAL A 101 -0.29 6.10 -3.05
C VAL A 101 -0.84 4.94 -3.87
N LYS A 102 -1.69 5.23 -4.87
CA LYS A 102 -2.24 4.21 -5.75
C LYS A 102 -1.12 3.64 -6.62
N GLU A 103 -1.03 2.32 -6.64
CA GLU A 103 -0.05 1.59 -7.46
C GLU A 103 -0.41 1.69 -8.94
N GLY A 104 0.59 1.90 -9.80
CA GLY A 104 0.41 2.08 -11.22
C GLY A 104 1.70 2.47 -11.94
N ARG A 105 1.69 2.36 -13.27
CA ARG A 105 2.76 2.87 -14.14
C ARG A 105 2.38 4.26 -14.63
N ASN A 106 3.37 5.14 -14.72
CA ASN A 106 3.20 6.49 -15.23
C ASN A 106 3.74 6.57 -16.66
N GLY A 107 2.98 7.19 -17.56
CA GLY A 107 3.43 7.66 -18.86
C GLY A 107 4.02 9.08 -18.77
N SER A 108 4.70 9.52 -19.83
CA SER A 108 5.34 10.83 -19.89
C SER A 108 4.37 12.02 -19.86
N GLY A 109 3.07 11.79 -20.12
CA GLY A 109 2.02 12.81 -20.05
C GLY A 109 1.23 12.80 -18.74
N ASP A 110 1.51 11.87 -17.81
CA ASP A 110 0.74 11.75 -16.59
C ASP A 110 1.15 12.81 -15.58
N ARG A 111 0.22 13.70 -15.24
CA ARG A 111 0.40 14.70 -14.18
C ARG A 111 0.09 14.16 -12.79
N ASN A 112 -0.57 13.01 -12.71
CA ASN A 112 -0.97 12.36 -11.47
C ASN A 112 -0.18 11.06 -11.32
N GLY A 113 0.99 11.16 -10.68
CA GLY A 113 1.93 10.07 -10.48
C GLY A 113 1.41 9.00 -9.52
N PHE A 114 1.21 7.81 -10.06
CA PHE A 114 1.09 6.56 -9.30
C PHE A 114 2.43 6.19 -8.65
N ARG A 115 2.39 5.58 -7.47
CA ARG A 115 3.58 5.15 -6.73
C ARG A 115 3.46 3.68 -6.36
N ILE A 116 4.58 2.96 -6.46
CA ILE A 116 4.72 1.61 -5.91
C ILE A 116 5.24 1.75 -4.48
N ASN A 117 4.44 1.32 -3.51
CA ASN A 117 4.86 1.32 -2.11
C ASN A 117 5.82 0.14 -1.88
N GLY A 118 7.10 0.45 -1.69
CA GLY A 118 8.12 -0.48 -1.21
C GLY A 118 8.60 -0.09 0.19
N GLY A 119 9.25 -1.03 0.88
CA GLY A 119 9.92 -0.77 2.15
C GLY A 119 9.06 -1.01 3.40
N ARG A 120 7.91 -1.69 3.28
CA ARG A 120 7.26 -2.26 4.46
C ARG A 120 8.02 -3.51 4.90
N SER A 121 8.15 -3.72 6.21
CA SER A 121 8.84 -4.89 6.78
C SER A 121 8.16 -6.22 6.45
N ASP A 122 6.90 -6.21 6.01
CA ASP A 122 6.13 -7.37 5.61
C ASP A 122 6.23 -7.70 4.10
N GLN A 123 7.08 -7.02 3.34
CA GLN A 123 7.26 -7.23 1.91
C GLN A 123 8.61 -7.88 1.59
N SER A 124 8.59 -8.97 0.81
CA SER A 124 9.81 -9.56 0.26
C SER A 124 10.37 -8.72 -0.91
N PRO A 125 11.70 -8.73 -1.13
CA PRO A 125 12.32 -8.09 -2.29
C PRO A 125 11.70 -8.54 -3.62
N GLU A 126 11.38 -9.83 -3.74
CA GLU A 126 10.77 -10.46 -4.91
C GLU A 126 9.40 -9.86 -5.20
N ALA A 127 8.57 -9.68 -4.18
CA ALA A 127 7.25 -9.06 -4.30
C ALA A 127 7.35 -7.61 -4.77
N VAL A 128 8.34 -6.85 -4.28
CA VAL A 128 8.60 -5.47 -4.72
C VAL A 128 9.05 -5.44 -6.18
N ILE A 129 9.97 -6.32 -6.58
CA ILE A 129 10.47 -6.44 -7.96
C ILE A 129 9.32 -6.82 -8.92
N ALA A 130 8.42 -7.71 -8.52
CA ALA A 130 7.24 -8.05 -9.31
C ALA A 130 6.33 -6.84 -9.54
N LYS A 131 6.06 -6.04 -8.50
CA LYS A 131 5.31 -4.78 -8.65
C LYS A 131 5.97 -3.82 -9.62
N LEU A 132 7.30 -3.66 -9.54
CA LEU A 132 8.08 -2.83 -10.47
C LEU A 132 7.95 -3.31 -11.92
N LYS A 133 7.85 -4.63 -12.14
CA LYS A 133 7.59 -5.25 -13.46
C LYS A 133 6.12 -5.15 -13.89
N GLY A 134 5.24 -4.52 -13.11
CA GLY A 134 3.81 -4.43 -13.37
C GLY A 134 3.04 -5.72 -13.14
N GLN A 135 3.60 -6.64 -12.36
CA GLN A 135 2.98 -7.90 -11.96
C GLN A 135 2.21 -7.70 -10.65
N ASP A 136 1.13 -8.46 -10.46
CA ASP A 136 0.40 -8.50 -9.20
C ASP A 136 0.98 -9.61 -8.31
N PRO A 137 1.73 -9.29 -7.24
CA PRO A 137 2.36 -10.31 -6.40
C PRO A 137 1.36 -11.16 -5.61
N THR A 138 0.10 -10.73 -5.51
CA THR A 138 -0.95 -11.50 -4.82
C THR A 138 -1.55 -12.59 -5.71
N LYS A 139 -1.40 -12.48 -7.03
CA LYS A 139 -1.89 -13.47 -7.97
C LYS A 139 -1.02 -14.71 -7.91
N ARG A 140 -1.67 -15.84 -7.64
CA ARG A 140 -1.04 -17.15 -7.72
C ARG A 140 -1.47 -17.86 -9.00
N LYS A 141 -0.51 -18.51 -9.65
CA LYS A 141 -0.75 -19.34 -10.83
C LYS A 141 -0.98 -20.79 -10.40
N LEU A 142 -2.04 -21.40 -10.92
CA LEU A 142 -2.26 -22.84 -10.77
C LEU A 142 -1.25 -23.61 -11.63
N VAL A 143 -0.56 -24.56 -11.03
CA VAL A 143 0.41 -25.45 -11.66
C VAL A 143 0.03 -26.90 -11.40
N THR A 144 0.17 -27.76 -12.41
CA THR A 144 -0.13 -29.19 -12.38
C THR A 144 0.97 -29.97 -13.10
N GLY A 145 0.93 -31.31 -13.04
CA GLY A 145 1.91 -32.17 -13.73
C GLY A 145 3.33 -31.99 -13.20
N GLU A 146 4.33 -31.99 -14.07
CA GLU A 146 5.75 -31.85 -13.67
C GLU A 146 6.06 -30.55 -12.92
N GLY A 147 5.32 -29.48 -13.21
CA GLY A 147 5.49 -28.20 -12.51
C GLY A 147 4.95 -28.22 -11.07
N ALA A 148 4.21 -29.25 -10.68
CA ALA A 148 3.70 -29.45 -9.33
C ALA A 148 4.64 -30.29 -8.44
N LYS A 149 5.96 -30.25 -8.71
CA LYS A 149 6.99 -30.89 -7.90
C LYS A 149 7.71 -29.86 -7.01
N LEU A 150 7.91 -30.19 -5.74
CA LEU A 150 8.72 -29.39 -4.81
C LEU A 150 9.72 -30.27 -4.09
N LYS A 151 10.87 -29.70 -3.77
CA LYS A 151 11.85 -30.35 -2.90
C LYS A 151 11.55 -29.98 -1.45
N ILE A 152 11.20 -30.95 -0.62
CA ILE A 152 10.93 -30.77 0.81
C ILE A 152 11.89 -31.70 1.57
N ASP A 153 12.69 -31.14 2.48
CA ASP A 153 13.70 -31.87 3.27
C ASP A 153 14.64 -32.76 2.44
N GLY A 154 15.05 -32.28 1.27
CA GLY A 154 15.94 -33.04 0.39
C GLY A 154 15.21 -33.95 -0.61
N GLU A 155 13.95 -34.29 -0.37
CA GLU A 155 13.15 -35.23 -1.18
C GLU A 155 12.27 -34.49 -2.19
N ALA A 156 12.17 -35.01 -3.42
CA ALA A 156 11.24 -34.49 -4.42
C ALA A 156 9.83 -35.02 -4.17
N VAL A 157 8.88 -34.11 -3.92
CA VAL A 157 7.47 -34.40 -3.66
C VAL A 157 6.61 -33.92 -4.82
N GLN A 158 5.81 -34.83 -5.38
CA GLN A 158 4.83 -34.52 -6.41
C GLN A 158 3.47 -34.23 -5.76
N PHE A 159 2.88 -33.07 -6.09
CA PHE A 159 1.53 -32.70 -5.70
C PHE A 159 0.56 -32.82 -6.88
N SER A 160 -0.74 -32.99 -6.58
CA SER A 160 -1.79 -32.99 -7.62
C SER A 160 -1.91 -31.63 -8.31
N LYS A 161 -1.73 -30.55 -7.55
CA LYS A 161 -1.75 -29.16 -7.98
C LYS A 161 -1.03 -28.28 -6.98
N MET A 162 -0.53 -27.14 -7.42
CA MET A 162 0.04 -26.10 -6.56
C MET A 162 -0.40 -24.72 -7.04
N LEU A 163 -0.40 -23.75 -6.14
CA LEU A 163 -0.53 -22.35 -6.49
C LEU A 163 0.82 -21.69 -6.25
N THR A 164 1.48 -21.22 -7.29
CA THR A 164 2.79 -20.56 -7.18
C THR A 164 2.61 -19.04 -7.28
N GLY A 165 3.19 -18.29 -6.35
CA GLY A 165 3.27 -16.82 -6.43
C GLY A 165 4.61 -16.36 -7.02
N VAL A 166 5.02 -15.16 -6.63
CA VAL A 166 6.27 -14.54 -7.11
C VAL A 166 7.47 -15.13 -6.38
N ALA A 167 7.34 -15.37 -5.08
CA ALA A 167 8.39 -15.94 -4.26
C ALA A 167 8.07 -17.38 -3.84
N THR A 168 9.08 -18.11 -3.34
CA THR A 168 8.92 -19.51 -2.90
C THR A 168 7.97 -19.66 -1.71
N GLU A 169 7.95 -18.69 -0.81
CA GLU A 169 7.05 -18.60 0.33
C GLU A 169 5.59 -18.39 -0.08
N ASP A 170 5.32 -17.94 -1.30
CA ASP A 170 3.97 -17.78 -1.82
C ASP A 170 3.35 -19.08 -2.34
N ILE A 171 4.14 -20.17 -2.37
CA ILE A 171 3.70 -21.46 -2.89
C ILE A 171 2.71 -22.09 -1.90
N LEU A 172 1.49 -22.34 -2.39
CA LEU A 172 0.48 -23.08 -1.65
C LEU A 172 0.34 -24.48 -2.23
N VAL A 173 0.45 -25.47 -1.35
CA VAL A 173 0.25 -26.88 -1.64
C VAL A 173 -1.04 -27.39 -0.99
N PRO A 174 -1.63 -28.49 -1.50
CA PRO A 174 -2.83 -29.06 -0.89
C PRO A 174 -2.52 -29.59 0.51
N LEU A 175 -3.11 -28.96 1.53
CA LEU A 175 -2.89 -29.32 2.94
C LEU A 175 -3.06 -30.83 3.20
N ARG A 176 -4.09 -31.45 2.60
CA ARG A 176 -4.37 -32.89 2.75
C ARG A 176 -3.24 -33.78 2.25
N GLU A 177 -2.55 -33.38 1.18
CA GLU A 177 -1.46 -34.18 0.59
C GLU A 177 -0.21 -34.10 1.47
N ILE A 178 0.12 -32.91 1.99
CA ILE A 178 1.18 -32.73 3.00
C ILE A 178 0.87 -33.56 4.24
N CYS A 179 -0.36 -33.47 4.75
CA CYS A 179 -0.74 -34.18 5.97
C CYS A 179 -0.69 -35.69 5.79
N LYS A 180 -1.09 -36.21 4.62
CA LYS A 180 -0.96 -37.62 4.29
C LYS A 180 0.51 -38.06 4.21
N LYS A 181 1.38 -37.25 3.60
CA LYS A 181 2.81 -37.59 3.43
C LYS A 181 3.54 -37.65 4.76
N TYR A 182 3.30 -36.68 5.64
CA TYR A 182 4.00 -36.55 6.93
C TYR A 182 3.19 -37.09 8.12
N GLU A 183 2.17 -37.91 7.86
CA GLU A 183 1.31 -38.52 8.89
C GLU A 183 0.73 -37.52 9.92
N ILE A 184 0.43 -36.30 9.45
CA ILE A 184 -0.15 -35.24 10.26
C ILE A 184 -1.66 -35.44 10.30
N LYS A 185 -2.23 -35.55 11.50
CA LYS A 185 -3.69 -35.49 11.69
C LYS A 185 -4.13 -34.04 11.73
N VAL A 186 -5.20 -33.73 11.02
CA VAL A 186 -5.82 -32.39 11.02
C VAL A 186 -7.27 -32.49 11.47
N ASP A 187 -7.58 -31.83 12.58
CA ASP A 187 -8.94 -31.59 13.04
C ASP A 187 -9.35 -30.16 12.66
N TRP A 188 -10.38 -30.03 11.83
CA TRP A 188 -10.88 -28.74 11.39
C TRP A 188 -12.22 -28.40 12.06
N ASN A 189 -12.20 -27.35 12.88
CA ASN A 189 -13.39 -26.80 13.49
C ASN A 189 -14.00 -25.69 12.63
N HIS A 190 -15.04 -26.02 11.86
CA HIS A 190 -15.74 -25.08 10.98
C HIS A 190 -16.37 -23.87 11.71
N LYS A 191 -16.90 -24.06 12.93
CA LYS A 191 -17.57 -23.01 13.70
C LYS A 191 -16.58 -21.96 14.22
N LYS A 192 -15.41 -22.42 14.65
CA LYS A 192 -14.33 -21.56 15.19
C LYS A 192 -13.30 -21.13 14.13
N LYS A 193 -13.45 -21.59 12.88
CA LYS A 193 -12.48 -21.37 11.78
C LYS A 193 -11.04 -21.75 12.20
N ARG A 194 -10.91 -22.88 12.90
CA ARG A 194 -9.64 -23.31 13.51
C ARG A 194 -9.22 -24.68 13.02
N ALA A 195 -8.00 -24.79 12.52
CA ALA A 195 -7.31 -26.08 12.31
C ALA A 195 -6.49 -26.44 13.55
N VAL A 196 -6.53 -27.69 13.97
CA VAL A 196 -5.59 -28.27 14.93
C VAL A 196 -4.84 -29.37 14.20
N MET A 197 -3.51 -29.26 14.15
CA MET A 197 -2.64 -30.21 13.49
C MET A 197 -1.83 -30.95 14.55
N THR A 198 -1.81 -32.28 14.49
CA THR A 198 -1.06 -33.13 15.41
C THR A 198 -0.21 -34.12 14.63
N THR A 199 1.06 -34.23 14.99
CA THR A 199 2.02 -35.18 14.41
C THR A 199 2.25 -36.33 15.38
N SER A 200 2.55 -37.53 14.86
CA SER A 200 3.03 -38.66 15.66
C SER A 200 4.50 -38.52 16.06
N GLN A 201 5.26 -37.64 15.39
CA GLN A 201 6.65 -37.36 15.70
C GLN A 201 6.78 -36.07 16.54
N ALA A 202 7.06 -36.26 17.83
CA ALA A 202 7.71 -35.27 18.70
C ALA A 202 8.43 -36.00 19.85
N ALA A 203 9.65 -36.49 19.59
CA ALA A 203 10.68 -36.79 20.58
C ALA A 203 12.00 -37.12 19.87
N ASP A 204 12.64 -36.13 19.24
CA ASP A 204 14.10 -36.09 19.02
C ASP A 204 14.45 -34.74 18.36
N ALA A 205 14.28 -33.67 19.13
CA ALA A 205 15.03 -32.45 18.92
C ALA A 205 15.60 -32.10 20.30
N GLY A 206 16.88 -32.42 20.48
CA GLY A 206 17.63 -32.07 21.66
C GLY A 206 17.43 -30.59 21.99
N GLY A 207 17.23 -30.31 23.28
CA GLY A 207 17.23 -28.96 23.78
C GLY A 207 18.50 -28.24 23.35
N ILE A 208 18.31 -27.06 22.78
CA ILE A 208 19.36 -26.07 22.65
C ILE A 208 18.99 -24.99 23.66
N GLU A 209 19.83 -24.85 24.69
CA GLU A 209 19.88 -23.69 25.59
C GLU A 209 20.22 -22.41 24.81
#